data_AF-A0A5N0E6Y6-F1
#
_entry.id   AF-A0A5N0E6Y6-F1
#
_cell.length_a   1.000
_cell.length_b   1.000
_cell.length_c   1.000
_cell.angle_alpha   90.00
_cell.angle_beta   90.00
_cell.angle_gamma   90.00
#
_symmetry.space_group_name_H-M   'P 1'
#
loop_
_entity.id
_entity.type
_entity.pdbx_description
1 polymer ?
#
loop_
_entity_poly.entity_id
_entity_poly.type
_entity_poly.pdbx_seq_one_letter_code
_entity_poly.pdbx_strand_id
1 'polypeptide(L)' 'MTTFATPPTESIAHRGCRQCGAADHGTTVSRHRTSEGTIVYTRCPCGAVNVWLEPTTRRRVVS' A
#
# COMPACT_ATOMS: atom_id res chain seq x y z
N MET A 1 18.44 29.17 -23.48
CA MET A 1 18.88 27.91 -22.84
C MET A 1 17.86 27.61 -21.75
N THR A 2 16.89 26.74 -22.02
CA THR A 2 15.80 26.45 -21.07
C THR A 2 15.99 25.03 -20.57
N THR A 3 16.42 24.89 -19.32
CA THR A 3 16.44 23.59 -18.65
C THR A 3 15.02 23.31 -18.15
N PHE A 4 14.32 22.39 -18.80
CA PHE A 4 13.13 21.76 -18.24
C PHE A 4 13.61 20.71 -17.23
N ALA A 5 13.57 21.05 -15.95
CA ALA A 5 13.76 20.08 -14.89
C ALA A 5 12.59 19.08 -14.95
N THR A 6 12.84 17.89 -15.48
CA THR A 6 11.94 16.76 -15.37
C THR A 6 11.69 16.49 -13.87
N PRO A 7 10.44 16.41 -13.39
CA PRO A 7 10.22 15.87 -12.05
C PRO A 7 10.72 14.41 -12.05
N PRO A 8 11.34 13.92 -10.96
CA PRO A 8 11.68 12.52 -10.90
C PRO A 8 10.40 11.69 -10.99
N THR A 9 10.29 10.86 -12.02
CA THR A 9 9.36 9.73 -12.11
C THR A 9 9.79 8.66 -11.11
N GLU A 10 9.91 9.04 -9.86
CA GLU A 10 9.91 8.09 -8.78
C GLU A 10 8.44 7.75 -8.61
N SER A 11 8.08 6.58 -9.10
CA SER A 11 6.99 5.81 -8.51
C SER A 11 7.38 5.54 -7.06
N ILE A 12 7.33 6.59 -6.22
CA ILE A 12 7.30 6.48 -4.79
C ILE A 12 5.97 5.79 -4.58
N ALA A 13 6.01 4.47 -4.52
CA ALA A 13 4.97 3.69 -3.87
C ALA A 13 4.82 4.36 -2.51
N HIS A 14 3.83 5.24 -2.39
CA HIS A 14 3.63 6.08 -1.23
C HIS A 14 3.43 5.11 -0.06
N ARG A 15 4.50 4.81 0.68
CA ARG A 15 4.48 4.00 1.91
C ARG A 15 3.98 4.88 3.04
N GLY A 16 2.85 5.52 2.81
CA GLY A 16 2.28 6.46 3.74
C GLY A 16 0.81 6.72 3.43
N CYS A 17 0.11 7.20 4.43
CA CYS A 17 -1.31 7.50 4.31
C CYS A 17 -1.54 8.58 3.25
N ARG A 18 -2.33 8.27 2.22
CA ARG A 18 -2.68 9.24 1.15
C ARG A 18 -3.42 10.48 1.66
N GLN A 19 -3.98 10.43 2.87
CA GLN A 19 -4.81 11.49 3.42
C GLN A 19 -4.01 12.46 4.30
N CYS A 20 -3.04 11.98 5.08
CA CYS A 20 -2.27 12.80 6.01
C CYS A 20 -0.75 12.72 5.83
N GLY A 21 -0.26 11.93 4.88
CA GLY A 21 1.17 11.80 4.55
C GLY A 21 2.00 11.02 5.56
N ALA A 22 1.41 10.52 6.65
CA ALA A 22 2.12 9.74 7.66
C ALA A 22 2.78 8.50 7.04
N ALA A 23 4.08 8.28 7.31
CA ALA A 23 4.84 7.14 6.80
C ALA A 23 4.46 5.80 7.47
N ASP A 24 3.62 5.85 8.50
CA ASP A 24 3.12 4.67 9.18
C ASP A 24 1.96 4.07 8.40
N HIS A 25 1.98 2.75 8.23
CA HIS A 25 0.94 2.00 7.51
C HIS A 25 -0.39 1.92 8.29
N GLY A 26 -0.39 2.40 9.54
CA GLY A 26 -1.55 2.37 10.42
C GLY A 26 -1.74 1.01 11.08
N THR A 27 -2.69 0.94 12.02
CA THR A 27 -2.99 -0.29 12.76
C THR A 27 -3.97 -1.15 11.99
N THR A 28 -3.72 -2.46 11.89
CA THR A 28 -4.69 -3.41 11.29
C THR A 28 -5.95 -3.48 12.14
N VAL A 29 -7.09 -3.17 11.53
CA VAL A 29 -8.41 -3.21 12.19
C VAL A 29 -9.20 -4.46 11.84
N SER A 30 -8.98 -5.05 10.66
CA SER A 30 -9.62 -6.30 10.27
C SER A 30 -8.84 -7.04 9.20
N ARG A 31 -8.98 -8.37 9.18
CA ARG A 31 -8.48 -9.26 8.13
C ARG A 31 -9.61 -10.17 7.67
N HIS A 32 -9.87 -10.19 6.37
CA HIS A 32 -10.89 -11.03 5.76
C HIS A 32 -10.27 -11.96 4.73
N ARG A 33 -10.36 -13.26 4.95
CA ARG A 33 -9.92 -14.26 3.97
C ARG A 33 -10.93 -14.33 2.82
N THR A 34 -10.42 -14.31 1.59
CA THR A 34 -11.16 -14.50 0.34
C THR A 34 -10.54 -15.66 -0.45
N SER A 35 -11.12 -16.00 -1.60
CA SER A 35 -10.55 -16.99 -2.52
C SER A 35 -9.26 -16.53 -3.20
N GLU A 36 -9.02 -15.22 -3.28
CA GLU A 36 -7.86 -14.61 -3.95
C GLU A 36 -6.71 -14.30 -2.98
N GLY A 37 -7.03 -14.13 -1.69
CA GLY A 37 -6.03 -13.83 -0.67
C GLY A 37 -6.64 -13.43 0.66
N THR A 38 -5.99 -12.53 1.37
CA THR A 38 -6.51 -11.89 2.58
C THR A 38 -6.64 -10.40 2.34
N ILE A 39 -7.85 -9.87 2.41
CA ILE A 39 -8.10 -8.44 2.43
C ILE A 39 -7.75 -7.92 3.82
N VAL A 40 -6.83 -6.96 3.90
CA VAL A 40 -6.38 -6.34 5.14
C VAL A 40 -6.84 -4.90 5.15
N TYR A 41 -7.52 -4.52 6.22
CA TYR A 41 -7.91 -3.14 6.51
C TYR A 41 -6.98 -2.57 7.57
N THR A 42 -6.38 -1.41 7.32
CA THR A 42 -5.71 -0.61 8.36
C THR A 42 -6.36 0.74 8.55
N ARG A 43 -6.21 1.25 9.76
CA ARG A 43 -6.58 2.61 10.11
C ARG A 43 -5.33 3.40 10.47
N CYS A 44 -5.11 4.49 9.75
CA CYS A 44 -4.11 5.48 10.11
C CYS A 44 -4.54 6.22 11.38
N PRO A 45 -3.62 6.68 12.24
CA PRO A 45 -3.94 7.55 13.37
C PRO A 45 -4.73 8.81 12.99
N CYS A 46 -4.59 9.33 11.76
CA CYS A 46 -5.40 10.45 11.27
C CYS A 46 -6.87 10.09 10.93
N GLY A 47 -7.26 8.82 11.09
CA GLY A 47 -8.62 8.32 10.89
C GLY A 47 -8.89 7.71 9.53
N ALA A 48 -8.02 7.92 8.54
CA ALA A 48 -8.14 7.33 7.21
C ALA A 48 -8.01 5.79 7.25
N VAL A 49 -8.77 5.12 6.38
CA VAL A 49 -8.75 3.66 6.25
C VAL A 49 -8.08 3.29 4.92
N ASN A 50 -7.09 2.41 4.99
CA ASN A 50 -6.48 1.80 3.81
C ASN A 50 -6.90 0.34 3.73
N VAL A 51 -7.00 -0.15 2.49
CA VAL A 51 -7.30 -1.54 2.19
C VAL A 51 -6.28 -2.06 1.19
N TRP A 52 -5.76 -3.26 1.43
CA TRP A 52 -4.93 -3.97 0.45
C TRP A 52 -5.22 -5.46 0.47
N LEU A 53 -4.95 -6.11 -0.66
CA LEU A 53 -4.99 -7.55 -0.79
C LEU A 53 -3.59 -8.11 -0.53
N GLU A 54 -3.50 -8.97 0.47
CA GLU A 54 -2.36 -9.85 0.67
C GLU A 54 -2.61 -11.16 -0.10
N PRO A 55 -1.99 -11.37 -1.27
CA PRO A 55 -2.24 -12.55 -2.07
C PRO A 55 -1.79 -13.80 -1.31
N THR A 56 -2.64 -14.83 -1.27
CA THR A 56 -2.23 -16.15 -0.78
C THR A 56 -1.32 -16.74 -1.83
N THR A 57 -0.02 -16.48 -1.73
CA THR A 57 0.97 -17.02 -2.65
C THR A 57 0.94 -18.55 -2.60
N ARG A 58 0.23 -19.19 -3.54
CA ARG A 58 0.69 -20.47 -4.08
C ARG A 58 1.73 -20.16 -5.14
N ARG A 59 2.86 -19.59 -4.74
CA ARG A 59 4.00 -19.45 -5.65
C ARG A 59 4.61 -20.83 -5.78
N ARG A 60 4.13 -21.62 -6.75
CA ARG A 60 4.85 -22.81 -7.22
C ARG A 60 6.12 -22.29 -7.89
N VAL A 61 7.23 -22.30 -7.15
CA VAL A 61 8.55 -22.18 -7.75
C VAL A 61 8.74 -23.47 -8.54
N VAL A 62 8.58 -23.42 -9.85
CA VAL A 62 9.06 -24.51 -10.72
C VAL A 62 10.53 -24.21 -10.94
N SER A 63 11.37 -25.08 -10.38
CA SER A 63 12.83 -25.10 -10.57
C SER A 63 13.22 -25.43 -12.00
#